data_AF-A0A383S765-F1
#
_entry.id   AF-A0A383S765-F1
#
_cell.length_a   1.000
_cell.length_b   1.000
_cell.length_c   1.000
_cell.angle_alpha   90.00
_cell.angle_beta   90.00
_cell.angle_gamma   90.00
#
_symmetry.space_group_name_H-M   'P 1'
#
loop_
_entity.id
_entity.type
_entity.pdbx_description
1 polymer ?
#
loop_
_entity_poly.entity_id
_entity_poly.type
_entity_poly.pdbx_seq_one_letter_code
_entity_poly.pdbx_strand_id
1 'polypeptide(L)'
;MSAEPQFMAATAYALGGAAAAGVDATGVASPDALVARLGEAGWSAARLRAFRDECRAAARKWPLTVPAEIRAGAGFAQLHAWVRQCVSLLDLDAVDAGVRDHLRPPDRDDLRLMGERPPHHGEVG
;
A
#
# COMPACT_ATOMS: atom_id res chain seq x y z
N MET A 1 -5.03 5.91 -25.79
CA MET A 1 -5.85 6.78 -24.93
C MET A 1 -4.95 7.29 -23.83
N SER A 2 -4.51 8.55 -23.91
CA SER A 2 -3.79 9.18 -22.81
C SER A 2 -4.74 9.28 -21.63
N ALA A 3 -4.36 8.74 -20.48
CA ALA A 3 -5.14 8.95 -19.29
C ALA A 3 -5.04 10.42 -18.89
N GLU A 4 -6.15 11.02 -18.48
CA GLU A 4 -6.20 12.45 -18.17
C GLU A 4 -5.28 12.79 -16.98
N PRO A 5 -4.57 13.93 -16.99
CA PRO A 5 -3.66 14.32 -15.90
C PRO A 5 -4.29 14.27 -14.50
N GLN A 6 -5.60 14.56 -14.41
CA GLN A 6 -6.38 14.47 -13.16
C GLN A 6 -6.51 13.04 -12.63
N PHE A 7 -6.60 12.04 -13.50
CA PHE A 7 -6.62 10.65 -13.09
C PHE A 7 -5.30 10.26 -12.42
N MET A 8 -4.17 10.70 -12.98
CA MET A 8 -2.84 10.47 -12.39
C MET A 8 -2.68 11.18 -11.06
N ALA A 9 -3.11 12.44 -10.98
CA ALA A 9 -3.11 13.21 -9.75
C ALA A 9 -3.98 12.52 -8.67
N ALA A 10 -5.13 11.96 -9.03
CA ALA A 10 -5.99 11.19 -8.13
C ALA A 10 -5.30 9.91 -7.61
N THR A 11 -4.63 9.14 -8.48
CA THR A 11 -3.85 7.97 -8.06
C THR A 11 -2.70 8.36 -7.14
N ALA A 12 -1.93 9.40 -7.49
CA ALA A 12 -0.83 9.91 -6.67
C ALA A 12 -1.34 10.42 -5.31
N TYR A 13 -2.48 11.13 -5.29
CA TYR A 13 -3.14 11.56 -4.06
C TYR A 13 -3.50 10.38 -3.16
N ALA A 14 -4.06 9.30 -3.72
CA ALA A 14 -4.43 8.13 -2.94
C ALA A 14 -3.22 7.49 -2.23
N LEU A 15 -2.04 7.53 -2.86
CA LEU A 15 -0.82 6.91 -2.35
C LEU A 15 -0.07 7.80 -1.33
N GLY A 16 0.06 9.10 -1.60
CA GLY A 16 0.92 10.02 -0.84
C GLY A 16 0.30 11.38 -0.48
N GLY A 17 -1.01 11.55 -0.68
CA GLY A 17 -1.75 12.77 -0.38
C GLY A 17 -1.45 13.94 -1.35
N ALA A 18 -1.82 15.15 -0.93
CA ALA A 18 -1.73 16.34 -1.77
C ALA A 18 -0.31 16.63 -2.28
N ALA A 19 0.72 16.30 -1.49
CA ALA A 19 2.11 16.49 -1.89
C ALA A 19 2.55 15.54 -3.01
N ALA A 20 2.03 14.31 -3.05
CA ALA A 20 2.26 13.40 -4.18
C ALA A 20 1.42 13.78 -5.41
N ALA A 21 0.21 14.29 -5.19
CA ALA A 21 -0.68 14.75 -6.27
C ALA A 21 -0.12 15.95 -7.06
N GLY A 22 0.82 16.71 -6.49
CA GLY A 22 1.49 17.82 -7.14
C GLY A 22 2.59 17.41 -8.14
N VAL A 23 2.90 16.12 -8.28
CA VAL A 23 3.86 15.62 -9.26
C VAL A 23 3.27 15.74 -10.66
N ASP A 24 4.04 16.32 -11.59
CA ASP A 24 3.65 16.38 -13.00
C ASP A 24 3.66 14.99 -13.63
N ALA A 25 2.47 14.47 -13.87
CA ALA A 25 2.22 13.17 -14.50
C ALA A 25 1.80 13.31 -15.98
N THR A 26 2.10 14.44 -16.61
CA THR A 26 1.88 14.63 -18.05
C THR A 26 2.57 13.55 -18.86
N GLY A 27 1.82 12.90 -19.75
CA GLY A 27 2.33 11.81 -20.59
C GLY A 27 2.40 10.44 -19.93
N VAL A 28 2.02 10.31 -18.65
CA VAL A 28 1.93 9.01 -17.98
C VAL A 28 0.73 8.24 -18.52
N ALA A 29 0.98 7.03 -19.04
CA ALA A 29 -0.04 6.18 -19.64
C ALA A 29 -0.19 4.80 -18.97
N SER A 30 0.65 4.48 -17.98
CA SER A 30 0.61 3.22 -17.24
C SER A 30 0.94 3.39 -15.75
N PRO A 31 0.53 2.45 -14.89
CA PRO A 31 0.90 2.44 -13.47
C PRO A 31 2.41 2.43 -13.24
N ASP A 32 3.16 1.65 -14.01
CA ASP A 32 4.63 1.62 -13.94
C ASP A 32 5.26 2.99 -14.25
N ALA A 33 4.74 3.68 -15.28
CA ALA A 33 5.21 5.02 -15.62
C ALA A 33 4.86 6.05 -14.53
N LEU A 34 3.72 5.90 -13.86
CA LEU A 34 3.36 6.74 -12.72
C LEU A 34 4.30 6.49 -11.54
N VAL A 35 4.58 5.23 -11.22
CA VAL A 35 5.52 4.84 -10.16
C VAL A 35 6.91 5.38 -10.42
N ALA A 36 7.40 5.25 -11.66
CA ALA A 36 8.69 5.82 -12.06
C ALA A 36 8.70 7.35 -11.89
N ARG A 37 7.65 8.04 -12.35
CA ARG A 37 7.56 9.51 -12.23
C ARG A 37 7.47 9.98 -10.78
N LEU A 38 6.75 9.25 -9.92
CA LEU A 38 6.73 9.49 -8.48
C LEU A 38 8.13 9.31 -7.88
N GLY A 39 8.84 8.25 -8.25
CA GLY A 39 10.22 8.00 -7.83
C GLY A 39 11.18 9.12 -8.23
N GLU A 40 11.11 9.58 -9.49
CA GLU A 40 11.89 10.73 -10.01
C GLU A 40 11.60 12.01 -9.21
N ALA A 41 10.37 12.20 -8.75
CA ALA A 41 9.95 13.31 -7.90
C ALA A 41 10.25 13.11 -6.39
N GLY A 42 10.98 12.04 -6.03
CA GLY A 42 11.37 11.75 -4.64
C GLY A 42 10.35 10.96 -3.81
N TRP A 43 9.24 10.52 -4.42
CA TRP A 43 8.27 9.59 -3.83
C TRP A 43 8.71 8.15 -4.06
N SER A 44 9.80 7.77 -3.41
CA SER A 44 10.28 6.39 -3.41
C SER A 44 9.30 5.44 -2.70
N ALA A 45 9.42 4.13 -2.98
CA ALA A 45 8.63 3.11 -2.29
C ALA A 45 8.77 3.19 -0.76
N ALA A 46 9.98 3.45 -0.25
CA ALA A 46 10.24 3.61 1.17
C ALA A 46 9.49 4.82 1.76
N ARG A 47 9.48 5.95 1.05
CA ARG A 47 8.75 7.16 1.48
C ARG A 47 7.25 6.93 1.49
N LEU A 48 6.71 6.28 0.46
CA LEU A 48 5.29 5.95 0.38
C LEU A 48 4.87 4.93 1.46
N ARG A 49 5.76 4.00 1.81
CA ARG A 49 5.57 3.07 2.94
C ARG A 49 5.54 3.80 4.28
N ALA A 50 6.48 4.72 4.52
CA ALA A 50 6.47 5.56 5.71
C ALA A 50 5.18 6.37 5.82
N PHE A 51 4.72 6.98 4.71
CA PHE A 51 3.46 7.72 4.69
C PHE A 51 2.24 6.84 5.01
N ARG A 52 2.17 5.61 4.45
CA ARG A 52 1.15 4.62 4.81
C ARG A 52 1.16 4.32 6.31
N ASP A 53 2.34 4.09 6.87
CA ASP A 53 2.50 3.70 8.25
C ASP A 53 2.13 4.87 9.19
N GLU A 54 2.45 6.11 8.83
CA GLU A 54 1.97 7.33 9.49
C GLU A 54 0.44 7.46 9.44
N CYS A 55 -0.20 7.17 8.30
CA CYS A 55 -1.66 7.13 8.20
C CYS A 55 -2.26 6.11 9.18
N ARG A 56 -1.71 4.88 9.20
CA ARG A 56 -2.18 3.81 10.09
C ARG A 56 -1.98 4.15 11.56
N ALA A 57 -0.81 4.67 11.93
CA ALA A 57 -0.50 5.10 13.30
C ALA A 57 -1.47 6.21 13.78
N ALA A 58 -1.91 7.08 12.87
CA ALA A 58 -2.92 8.10 13.13
C ALA A 58 -4.38 7.60 13.00
N ALA A 59 -4.62 6.28 12.91
CA ALA A 59 -5.93 5.66 12.69
C ALA A 59 -6.68 6.18 11.43
N ARG A 60 -5.94 6.68 10.43
CA ARG A 60 -6.48 7.11 9.14
C ARG A 60 -6.46 5.97 8.15
N LYS A 61 -7.42 5.97 7.22
CA LYS A 61 -7.44 5.01 6.11
C LYS A 61 -6.25 5.26 5.19
N TRP A 62 -5.67 4.18 4.68
CA TRP A 62 -4.70 4.20 3.59
C TRP A 62 -4.94 2.97 2.69
N PRO A 63 -4.96 3.07 1.35
CA PRO A 63 -4.83 4.30 0.55
C PRO A 63 -5.91 5.36 0.86
N LEU A 64 -5.59 6.63 0.63
CA LEU A 64 -6.49 7.74 0.94
C LEU A 64 -7.74 7.72 0.05
N THR A 65 -8.87 8.13 0.61
CA THR A 65 -10.06 8.44 -0.19
C THR A 65 -9.79 9.71 -1.00
N VAL A 66 -9.89 9.62 -2.33
CA VAL A 66 -9.69 10.76 -3.22
C VAL A 66 -10.93 11.69 -3.16
N PRO A 67 -10.75 12.98 -2.82
CA PRO A 67 -11.81 13.99 -2.86
C PRO A 67 -12.43 14.12 -4.26
N ALA A 68 -13.69 14.54 -4.33
CA ALA A 68 -14.42 14.64 -5.58
C ALA A 68 -13.78 15.64 -6.56
N GLU A 69 -13.17 16.70 -6.03
CA GLU A 69 -12.53 17.78 -6.76
C GLU A 69 -11.28 17.29 -7.52
N ILE A 70 -10.56 16.33 -6.95
CA ILE A 70 -9.37 15.73 -7.55
C ILE A 70 -9.76 14.61 -8.53
N ARG A 71 -10.84 13.89 -8.22
CA ARG A 71 -11.31 12.75 -9.02
C ARG A 71 -11.80 13.16 -10.42
N ALA A 72 -12.32 14.38 -10.60
CA ALA A 72 -12.67 15.02 -11.89
C ALA A 72 -13.09 14.06 -13.03
N GLY A 73 -14.11 13.22 -12.81
CA GLY A 73 -14.64 12.32 -13.85
C GLY A 73 -13.94 10.97 -14.01
N ALA A 74 -12.84 10.72 -13.29
CA ALA A 74 -12.22 9.40 -13.23
C ALA A 74 -13.21 8.34 -12.74
N GLY A 75 -13.41 7.30 -13.55
CA GLY A 75 -14.25 6.17 -13.19
C GLY A 75 -13.71 5.50 -11.92
N PHE A 76 -14.56 5.34 -10.91
CA PHE A 76 -14.17 4.80 -9.60
C PHE A 76 -13.44 3.45 -9.72
N ALA A 77 -13.95 2.55 -10.56
CA ALA A 77 -13.34 1.24 -10.79
C ALA A 77 -11.94 1.34 -11.41
N GLN A 78 -11.76 2.23 -12.39
CA GLN A 78 -10.48 2.44 -13.05
C GLN A 78 -9.44 3.03 -12.08
N LEU A 79 -9.84 4.03 -11.30
CA LEU A 79 -8.99 4.63 -10.26
C LEU A 79 -8.60 3.58 -9.21
N HIS A 80 -9.56 2.78 -8.74
CA HIS A 80 -9.30 1.72 -7.78
C HIS A 80 -8.31 0.68 -8.33
N ALA A 81 -8.48 0.24 -9.58
CA ALA A 81 -7.58 -0.70 -10.23
C ALA A 81 -6.16 -0.13 -10.35
N TRP A 82 -6.01 1.13 -10.75
CA TRP A 82 -4.71 1.79 -10.85
C TRP A 82 -4.01 1.94 -9.51
N VAL A 83 -4.73 2.36 -8.47
CA VAL A 83 -4.19 2.46 -7.11
C VAL A 83 -3.72 1.08 -6.65
N ARG A 84 -4.53 0.03 -6.84
CA ARG A 84 -4.17 -1.35 -6.50
C ARG A 84 -2.91 -1.82 -7.24
N GLN A 85 -2.79 -1.50 -8.53
CA GLN A 85 -1.64 -1.89 -9.33
C GLN A 85 -0.36 -1.14 -8.89
N CYS A 86 -0.45 0.16 -8.60
CA CYS A 86 0.69 0.91 -8.07
C CYS A 86 1.11 0.39 -6.68
N VAL A 87 0.15 0.06 -5.80
CA VAL A 87 0.43 -0.55 -4.50
C VAL A 87 1.20 -1.86 -4.66
N SER A 88 0.79 -2.72 -5.59
CA SER A 88 1.47 -3.99 -5.86
C SER A 88 2.86 -3.79 -6.47
N LEU A 89 3.02 -2.87 -7.44
CA LEU A 89 4.32 -2.54 -8.05
C LEU A 89 5.33 -2.00 -7.04
N LEU A 90 4.87 -1.28 -6.03
CA LEU A 90 5.67 -0.71 -4.95
C LEU A 90 5.79 -1.67 -3.74
N ASP A 91 5.20 -2.86 -3.82
CA ASP A 91 5.13 -3.87 -2.76
C ASP A 91 4.54 -3.33 -1.43
N LEU A 92 3.60 -2.38 -1.52
CA LEU A 92 3.03 -1.69 -0.36
C LEU A 92 1.85 -2.44 0.27
N ASP A 93 1.37 -3.51 -0.33
CA ASP A 93 0.42 -4.46 0.24
C ASP A 93 1.09 -5.58 1.02
N ALA A 94 2.40 -5.78 0.87
CA ALA A 94 3.16 -6.65 1.74
C ALA A 94 3.04 -6.16 3.19
N VAL A 95 2.45 -7.03 4.02
CA VAL A 95 2.54 -6.96 5.47
C VAL A 95 3.85 -7.64 5.80
N ASP A 96 4.88 -6.88 6.17
CA ASP A 96 6.03 -7.48 6.83
C ASP A 96 5.48 -8.23 8.04
N ALA A 97 5.59 -9.56 8.02
CA ALA A 97 5.07 -10.41 9.08
C ALA A 97 5.74 -10.16 10.45
N GLY A 98 6.67 -9.21 10.51
CA GLY A 98 7.59 -9.02 11.61
C GLY A 98 8.52 -10.23 11.69
N VAL A 99 9.83 -10.03 11.57
CA VAL A 99 10.74 -11.06 12.07
C VAL A 99 10.50 -11.12 13.57
N ARG A 100 9.97 -12.24 14.07
CA ARG A 100 9.90 -12.48 15.52
C ARG A 100 11.32 -12.37 16.05
N ASP A 101 11.53 -11.43 16.96
CA ASP A 101 12.80 -11.35 17.68
C ASP A 101 12.98 -12.63 18.49
N HIS A 102 13.87 -13.51 18.04
CA HIS A 102 14.16 -14.80 18.65
C HIS A 102 14.81 -14.66 20.03
N LEU A 103 15.28 -13.47 20.39
CA LEU A 103 15.81 -13.15 21.71
C LEU A 103 14.69 -12.75 22.70
N ARG A 104 13.49 -12.42 22.20
CA ARG A 104 12.35 -12.12 23.05
C ARG A 104 11.78 -13.44 23.62
N PRO A 105 11.64 -13.56 24.95
CA PRO A 105 10.98 -14.72 25.54
C PRO A 105 9.53 -14.85 25.02
N PRO A 106 9.04 -16.09 24.83
CA PRO A 106 7.66 -16.35 24.41
C PRO A 106 6.66 -15.68 25.37
N ASP A 107 5.66 -15.00 24.82
CA ASP A 107 4.58 -14.45 25.64
C ASP A 107 3.51 -15.51 25.99
N ARG A 108 2.49 -15.12 26.74
CA ARG A 108 1.45 -16.05 27.22
C ARG A 108 0.72 -16.74 26.05
N ASP A 109 0.55 -16.06 24.93
CA ASP A 109 -0.17 -16.61 23.78
C ASP A 109 0.75 -17.53 22.97
N ASP A 110 2.04 -17.19 22.86
CA ASP A 110 3.06 -18.10 22.32
C ASP A 110 3.14 -19.41 23.13
N LEU A 111 3.19 -19.31 24.46
CA LEU A 111 3.23 -20.48 25.34
C LEU A 111 1.95 -21.31 25.25
N ARG A 112 0.80 -20.67 25.06
CA ARG A 112 -0.48 -21.36 24.81
C ARG A 112 -0.40 -22.14 23.50
N LEU A 113 0.05 -21.51 22.42
CA LEU A 113 0.16 -22.13 21.10
C LEU A 113 1.18 -23.28 21.08
N MET A 114 2.28 -23.14 21.82
CA MET A 114 3.30 -24.20 21.98
C MET A 114 2.81 -25.37 22.84
N GLY A 115 1.88 -25.12 23.76
CA GLY A 115 1.23 -26.16 24.58
C GLY A 115 0.05 -26.84 23.88
N GLU A 116 -0.52 -26.22 22.84
CA GLU A 116 -1.60 -26.78 22.04
C GLU A 116 -1.04 -27.82 21.06
N ARG A 117 -1.15 -29.10 21.46
CA ARG A 117 -0.75 -30.25 20.64
C ARG A 117 -1.68 -30.34 19.40
N PRO A 118 -1.17 -30.23 18.15
CA PRO A 118 -2.02 -30.30 16.97
C PRO A 118 -2.73 -31.68 16.88
N PRO A 119 -4.03 -31.74 16.57
CA PRO A 119 -4.84 -32.96 16.68
C PRO A 119 -4.58 -34.02 15.59
N HIS A 120 -3.45 -33.98 14.88
CA HIS A 120 -3.17 -34.87 13.76
C HIS A 120 -1.77 -35.46 13.80
N HIS A 121 -1.49 -36.33 14.77
CA HIS A 121 -0.61 -37.47 14.54
C HIS A 121 -1.41 -38.71 14.92
N GLY A 122 -2.00 -39.35 13.91
CA GLY A 122 -2.60 -40.67 14.06
C GLY A 122 -1.54 -41.66 14.54
N GLU A 123 -1.91 -42.46 15.53
CA GLU A 123 -1.14 -43.63 15.93
C GLU A 123 -1.01 -44.57 14.72
N VAL A 124 0.22 -44.81 14.26
CA VAL A 124 0.52 -46.00 13.48
C VAL A 124 0.68 -47.15 14.46
N GLY A 125 -0.40 -47.90 14.64
CA GLY A 125 -0.41 -49.24 15.25
C GLY A 125 -0.41 -50.31 14.18
#